data_AF-A0A485AAW0-F1
#
_entry.id   AF-A0A485AAW0-F1
#
_cell.length_a   1.000
_cell.length_b   1.000
_cell.length_c   1.000
_cell.angle_alpha   90.00
_cell.angle_beta   90.00
_cell.angle_gamma   90.00
#
_symmetry.space_group_name_H-M   'P 1'
#
loop_
_entity.id
_entity.type
_entity.pdbx_description
1 polymer ?
#
loop_
_entity_poly.entity_id
_entity_poly.type
_entity_poly.pdbx_seq_one_letter_code
_entity_poly.pdbx_strand_id
1 'polypeptide(L)'
;MEKTLPAGALPNAHYKAYIQGNGPDGIAKTPEWASRITGIPQDKIIQLAREIGSAKPAYICQGWGPQRHANGEQASRAIAMLSILTGNVGINGGNSGAREGTFDLGVEWFSMLENPVKTQISVFTWTEAIERGAEMTAIRDGIRGKDKLDVPIKFMWCYASNTLINQNSHIARTHEILQDDTKCEMIVGMDHFVTASAKIL
;
A
#
# COMPACT_ATOMS: atom_id res chain seq x y z
N MET A 1 18.07 -21.33 4.73
CA MET A 1 17.28 -20.85 3.57
C MET A 1 16.24 -21.87 3.19
N GLU A 2 16.59 -23.13 2.96
CA GLU A 2 15.56 -24.20 2.96
C GLU A 2 15.04 -24.49 4.37
N LYS A 3 15.96 -24.55 5.34
CA LYS A 3 15.67 -24.80 6.77
C LYS A 3 14.77 -23.73 7.45
N THR A 4 14.52 -22.61 6.78
CA THR A 4 13.73 -21.48 7.30
C THR A 4 12.34 -21.40 6.68
N LEU A 5 12.02 -22.30 5.75
CA LEU A 5 10.69 -22.39 5.16
C LEU A 5 9.71 -23.07 6.15
N PRO A 6 8.42 -22.69 6.13
CA PRO A 6 7.41 -23.38 6.90
C PRO A 6 7.18 -24.81 6.39
N ALA A 7 6.63 -25.67 7.25
CA ALA A 7 6.27 -27.03 6.87
C ALA A 7 5.30 -27.03 5.67
N GLY A 8 5.58 -27.86 4.66
CA GLY A 8 4.77 -27.96 3.44
C GLY A 8 5.11 -26.95 2.34
N ALA A 9 6.07 -26.04 2.55
CA ALA A 9 6.59 -25.20 1.48
C ALA A 9 7.25 -26.05 0.38
N LEU A 10 7.05 -25.63 -0.87
CA LEU A 10 7.71 -26.27 -2.01
C LEU A 10 9.24 -26.07 -1.93
N PRO A 11 10.02 -27.03 -2.46
CA PRO A 11 11.46 -26.86 -2.58
C PRO A 11 11.81 -25.56 -3.32
N ASN A 12 12.86 -24.86 -2.88
CA ASN A 12 13.33 -23.61 -3.49
C ASN A 12 12.30 -22.45 -3.46
N ALA A 13 11.27 -22.50 -2.60
CA ALA A 13 10.31 -21.40 -2.44
C ALA A 13 10.88 -20.16 -1.71
N HIS A 14 12.15 -20.18 -1.29
CA HIS A 14 12.77 -19.09 -0.56
C HIS A 14 13.33 -17.98 -1.47
N TYR A 15 13.42 -16.76 -0.95
CA TYR A 15 13.79 -15.55 -1.73
C TYR A 15 15.14 -15.66 -2.46
N LYS A 16 16.16 -16.32 -1.88
CA LYS A 16 17.46 -16.53 -2.55
C LYS A 16 17.34 -17.36 -3.84
N ALA A 17 16.49 -18.39 -3.86
CA ALA A 17 16.32 -19.24 -5.03
C ALA A 17 15.63 -18.45 -6.14
N TYR A 18 14.63 -17.64 -5.79
CA TYR A 18 14.00 -16.70 -6.72
C TYR A 18 15.01 -15.72 -7.37
N ILE A 19 15.91 -15.13 -6.58
CA ILE A 19 16.95 -14.23 -7.10
C ILE A 19 17.94 -14.98 -8.01
N GLN A 20 18.35 -16.18 -7.61
CA GLN A 20 19.33 -16.99 -8.34
C GLN A 20 18.75 -17.71 -9.56
N GLY A 21 17.43 -17.66 -9.79
CA GLY A 21 16.78 -18.38 -10.89
C GLY A 21 16.55 -19.87 -10.63
N ASN A 22 16.71 -20.32 -9.38
CA ASN A 22 16.43 -21.70 -8.96
C ASN A 22 14.97 -21.90 -8.52
N GLY A 23 14.16 -20.83 -8.57
CA GLY A 23 12.73 -20.86 -8.27
C GLY A 23 11.88 -21.25 -9.48
N PRO A 24 10.54 -21.24 -9.35
CA PRO A 24 9.63 -21.71 -10.39
C PRO A 24 9.72 -20.96 -11.74
N ASP A 25 10.20 -19.71 -11.72
CA ASP A 25 10.32 -18.91 -12.94
C ASP A 25 11.59 -19.21 -13.76
N GLY A 26 12.56 -19.93 -13.20
CA GLY A 26 13.80 -20.33 -13.88
C GLY A 26 14.70 -19.17 -14.32
N ILE A 27 14.46 -17.92 -13.86
CA ILE A 27 15.14 -16.72 -14.37
C ILE A 27 16.04 -16.13 -13.30
N ALA A 28 17.33 -16.09 -13.53
CA ALA A 28 18.27 -15.40 -12.66
C ALA A 28 18.06 -13.87 -12.74
N LYS A 29 17.91 -13.20 -11.59
CA LYS A 29 17.69 -11.75 -11.48
C LYS A 29 19.02 -10.98 -11.54
N THR A 30 19.74 -11.15 -12.64
CA THR A 30 21.08 -10.56 -12.84
C THR A 30 20.99 -9.04 -13.07
N PRO A 31 22.10 -8.29 -12.90
CA PRO A 31 22.15 -6.87 -13.29
C PRO A 31 21.79 -6.62 -14.76
N GLU A 32 22.15 -7.53 -15.66
CA GLU A 32 21.79 -7.44 -17.09
C GLU A 32 20.28 -7.61 -17.30
N TRP A 33 19.66 -8.57 -16.61
CA TRP A 33 18.21 -8.74 -16.60
C TRP A 33 17.50 -7.47 -16.08
N ALA A 34 17.97 -6.91 -14.97
CA ALA A 34 17.39 -5.70 -14.38
C ALA A 34 17.58 -4.46 -15.28
N SER A 35 18.73 -4.35 -15.95
CA SER A 35 19.04 -3.24 -16.86
C SER A 35 18.04 -3.16 -18.02
N ARG A 36 17.70 -4.30 -18.61
CA ARG A 36 16.70 -4.39 -19.69
C ARG A 36 15.30 -3.93 -19.27
N ILE A 37 14.92 -4.13 -18.00
CA ILE A 37 13.58 -3.79 -17.49
C ILE A 37 13.52 -2.33 -17.03
N THR A 38 14.54 -1.90 -16.30
CA THR A 38 14.55 -0.59 -15.63
C THR A 38 15.12 0.52 -16.51
N GLY A 39 15.86 0.19 -17.57
CA GLY A 39 16.63 1.13 -18.36
C GLY A 39 17.90 1.64 -17.67
N ILE A 40 18.21 1.17 -16.45
CA ILE A 40 19.41 1.58 -15.71
C ILE A 40 20.62 0.78 -16.23
N PRO A 41 21.75 1.42 -16.57
CA PRO A 41 22.95 0.71 -17.01
C PRO A 41 23.45 -0.35 -16.00
N GLN A 42 23.94 -1.48 -16.50
CA GLN A 42 24.39 -2.62 -15.69
C GLN A 42 25.49 -2.23 -14.69
N ASP A 43 26.46 -1.43 -15.14
CA ASP A 43 27.56 -0.91 -14.34
C ASP A 43 27.06 -0.06 -13.16
N LYS A 44 26.00 0.74 -13.36
CA LYS A 44 25.38 1.53 -12.29
C LYS A 44 24.67 0.68 -11.25
N ILE A 45 23.96 -0.37 -11.68
CA ILE A 45 23.33 -1.33 -10.76
C ILE A 45 24.40 -2.00 -9.89
N ILE A 46 25.49 -2.47 -10.51
CA ILE A 46 26.60 -3.13 -9.80
C ILE A 46 27.32 -2.15 -8.86
N GLN A 47 27.57 -0.92 -9.32
CA GLN A 47 28.20 0.13 -8.53
C GLN A 47 27.40 0.39 -7.25
N LEU A 48 26.10 0.68 -7.37
CA LEU A 48 25.24 0.96 -6.22
C LEU A 48 25.16 -0.23 -5.26
N ALA A 49 25.07 -1.46 -5.77
CA ALA A 49 25.05 -2.66 -4.93
C ALA A 49 26.35 -2.81 -4.11
N ARG A 50 27.51 -2.50 -4.71
CA ARG A 50 28.80 -2.52 -4.01
C ARG A 50 28.91 -1.40 -2.97
N GLU A 51 28.43 -0.20 -3.30
CA GLU A 51 28.41 0.94 -2.37
C GLU A 51 27.55 0.61 -1.13
N ILE A 52 26.32 0.11 -1.34
CA ILE A 52 25.43 -0.32 -0.26
C ILE A 52 26.03 -1.45 0.56
N GLY A 53 26.63 -2.46 -0.10
CA GLY A 53 27.20 -3.63 0.58
C GLY A 53 28.51 -3.36 1.35
N SER A 54 29.23 -2.30 1.00
CA SER A 54 30.48 -1.90 1.64
C SER A 54 30.31 -0.80 2.70
N ALA A 55 29.24 0.00 2.62
CA ALA A 55 28.87 0.96 3.65
C ALA A 55 28.46 0.26 4.95
N LYS A 56 29.13 0.58 6.06
CA LYS A 56 28.85 0.02 7.39
C LYS A 56 28.85 1.13 8.45
N PRO A 57 27.69 1.53 9.01
CA PRO A 57 26.32 1.09 8.66
C PRO A 57 25.81 1.77 7.37
N ALA A 58 24.82 1.16 6.70
CA ALA A 58 24.06 1.81 5.63
C ALA A 58 22.62 2.08 6.07
N TYR A 59 22.19 3.35 5.91
CA TYR A 59 20.82 3.79 6.17
C TYR A 59 20.03 3.80 4.87
N ILE A 60 19.03 2.94 4.73
CA ILE A 60 18.23 2.77 3.50
C ILE A 60 16.80 3.19 3.80
N CYS A 61 16.40 4.41 3.43
CA CYS A 61 15.06 4.91 3.67
C CYS A 61 14.25 5.01 2.38
N GLN A 62 13.05 4.43 2.35
CA GLN A 62 12.05 4.71 1.32
C GLN A 62 11.04 5.76 1.80
N GLY A 63 10.61 6.61 0.88
CA GLY A 63 9.42 7.44 1.08
C GLY A 63 8.11 6.67 0.89
N TRP A 64 7.01 7.42 0.75
CA TRP A 64 5.68 6.88 0.47
C TRP A 64 5.33 6.79 -1.03
N GLY A 65 6.33 6.67 -1.89
CA GLY A 65 6.12 6.46 -3.32
C GLY A 65 5.93 4.98 -3.67
N PRO A 66 6.90 4.09 -3.32
CA PRO A 66 6.93 2.73 -3.87
C PRO A 66 5.68 1.87 -3.63
N GLN A 67 5.05 2.00 -2.47
CA GLN A 67 3.81 1.29 -2.08
C GLN A 67 2.52 1.88 -2.70
N ARG A 68 2.57 3.03 -3.38
CA ARG A 68 1.43 3.68 -4.06
C ARG A 68 1.38 3.34 -5.55
N HIS A 69 1.91 2.18 -5.91
CA HIS A 69 1.86 1.62 -7.25
C HIS A 69 1.29 0.20 -7.20
N ALA A 70 0.92 -0.34 -8.36
CA ALA A 70 0.57 -1.75 -8.48
C ALA A 70 1.75 -2.63 -8.01
N ASN A 71 1.45 -3.65 -7.19
CA ASN A 71 2.44 -4.50 -6.52
C ASN A 71 3.40 -3.73 -5.58
N GLY A 72 2.96 -2.58 -5.07
CA GLY A 72 3.79 -1.70 -4.26
C GLY A 72 4.30 -2.34 -2.96
N GLU A 73 3.57 -3.32 -2.42
CA GLU A 73 4.02 -4.13 -1.28
C GLU A 73 5.25 -4.98 -1.62
N GLN A 74 5.38 -5.44 -2.88
CA GLN A 74 6.58 -6.14 -3.36
C GLN A 74 7.77 -5.18 -3.45
N ALA A 75 7.55 -3.96 -3.94
CA ALA A 75 8.58 -2.93 -4.05
C ALA A 75 9.11 -2.53 -2.67
N SER A 76 8.20 -2.24 -1.72
CA SER A 76 8.58 -1.94 -0.34
C SER A 76 9.28 -3.11 0.35
N ARG A 77 8.83 -4.36 0.10
CA ARG A 77 9.50 -5.55 0.62
C ARG A 77 10.92 -5.67 0.06
N ALA A 78 11.12 -5.47 -1.25
CA ALA A 78 12.44 -5.56 -1.88
C ALA A 78 13.43 -4.54 -1.29
N ILE A 79 12.96 -3.33 -0.98
CA ILE A 79 13.80 -2.30 -0.32
C ILE A 79 14.17 -2.73 1.10
N ALA A 80 13.21 -3.19 1.90
CA ALA A 80 13.47 -3.68 3.26
C ALA A 80 14.45 -4.87 3.27
N MET A 81 14.38 -5.74 2.26
CA MET A 81 15.32 -6.84 2.11
C MET A 81 16.77 -6.38 1.96
N LEU A 82 17.05 -5.20 1.39
CA LEU A 82 18.42 -4.68 1.32
C LEU A 82 18.99 -4.47 2.72
N SER A 83 18.27 -3.78 3.60
CA SER A 83 18.70 -3.56 4.99
C SER A 83 18.91 -4.85 5.76
N ILE A 84 18.06 -5.87 5.51
CA ILE A 84 18.20 -7.20 6.12
C ILE A 84 19.45 -7.90 5.59
N LEU A 85 19.65 -7.93 4.27
CA LEU A 85 20.76 -8.65 3.62
C LEU A 85 22.12 -8.05 3.95
N THR A 86 22.19 -6.73 4.17
CA THR A 86 23.44 -6.05 4.55
C THR A 86 23.63 -5.91 6.06
N GLY A 87 22.70 -6.42 6.87
CA GLY A 87 22.83 -6.44 8.33
C GLY A 87 22.67 -5.08 9.01
N ASN A 88 21.89 -4.17 8.43
CA ASN A 88 21.69 -2.81 8.95
C ASN A 88 20.48 -2.67 9.90
N VAL A 89 19.74 -3.75 10.15
CA VAL A 89 18.58 -3.73 11.05
C VAL A 89 19.03 -3.77 12.51
N GLY A 90 18.58 -2.82 13.33
CA GLY A 90 18.78 -2.82 14.78
C GLY A 90 20.15 -2.32 15.26
N ILE A 91 20.98 -1.74 14.37
CA ILE A 91 22.28 -1.17 14.71
C ILE A 91 22.26 0.37 14.66
N ASN A 92 23.15 1.01 15.42
CA ASN A 92 23.31 2.47 15.36
C ASN A 92 23.75 2.90 13.96
N GLY A 93 23.07 3.89 13.39
CA GLY A 93 23.29 4.39 12.02
C GLY A 93 22.70 3.52 10.90
N GLY A 94 22.07 2.39 11.23
CA GLY A 94 21.27 1.57 10.30
C GLY A 94 19.76 1.84 10.40
N ASN A 95 18.96 1.10 9.63
CA ASN A 95 17.49 1.12 9.73
C ASN A 95 16.85 -0.16 9.15
N SER A 96 15.52 -0.25 9.20
CA SER A 96 14.74 -1.40 8.70
C SER A 96 14.45 -1.40 7.20
N GLY A 97 14.83 -0.36 6.46
CA GLY A 97 14.34 -0.12 5.10
C GLY A 97 13.06 0.72 5.04
N ALA A 98 12.44 0.99 6.19
CA ALA A 98 11.25 1.83 6.29
C ALA A 98 11.62 3.32 6.33
N ARG A 99 10.59 4.17 6.21
CA ARG A 99 10.70 5.61 6.33
C ARG A 99 11.21 6.01 7.73
N GLU A 100 11.90 7.15 7.83
CA GLU A 100 12.18 7.80 9.11
C GLU A 100 10.90 8.04 9.92
N GLY A 101 11.04 8.02 11.24
CA GLY A 101 9.94 8.42 12.13
C GLY A 101 9.56 9.88 11.90
N THR A 102 8.28 10.19 12.02
CA THR A 102 7.77 11.57 11.97
C THR A 102 7.45 12.04 13.38
N PHE A 103 7.75 13.29 13.68
CA PHE A 103 7.26 13.94 14.90
C PHE A 103 5.81 14.36 14.69
N ASP A 104 4.91 13.92 15.59
CA ASP A 104 3.51 14.33 15.57
C ASP A 104 3.35 15.65 16.32
N LEU A 105 2.66 16.62 15.71
CA LEU A 105 2.39 17.93 16.30
C LEU A 105 1.19 17.91 17.25
N GLY A 106 0.51 16.76 17.41
CA GLY A 106 -0.61 16.60 18.33
C GLY A 106 -1.83 17.36 17.85
N VAL A 107 -2.59 16.75 16.94
CA VAL A 107 -3.90 17.27 16.55
C VAL A 107 -4.96 16.59 17.41
N GLU A 108 -5.78 17.38 18.09
CA GLU A 108 -6.93 16.86 18.82
C GLU A 108 -7.97 16.32 17.84
N TRP A 109 -8.31 15.05 17.99
CA TRP A 109 -9.31 14.38 17.17
C TRP A 109 -10.66 14.39 17.86
N PHE A 110 -11.73 14.36 17.06
CA PHE A 110 -13.06 14.10 17.58
C PHE A 110 -13.05 12.76 18.34
N SER A 111 -13.59 12.73 19.55
CA SER A 111 -13.69 11.51 20.34
C SER A 111 -14.62 10.51 19.63
N MET A 112 -14.03 9.63 18.84
CA MET A 112 -14.76 8.60 18.11
C MET A 112 -15.45 7.69 19.12
N LEU A 113 -16.78 7.57 18.99
CA LEU A 113 -17.55 6.59 19.73
C LEU A 113 -17.08 5.17 19.33
N GLU A 114 -17.35 4.18 20.19
CA GLU A 114 -17.11 2.80 19.79
C GLU A 114 -17.99 2.47 18.58
N ASN A 115 -17.36 2.09 17.47
CA ASN A 115 -18.08 1.62 16.30
C ASN A 115 -18.54 0.17 16.53
N PRO A 116 -19.85 -0.11 16.64
CA PRO A 116 -20.35 -1.46 16.80
C PRO A 116 -20.18 -2.29 15.51
N VAL A 117 -20.05 -1.64 14.35
CA VAL A 117 -19.83 -2.30 13.07
C VAL A 117 -18.35 -2.66 12.94
N LYS A 118 -18.08 -3.97 12.97
CA LYS A 118 -16.71 -4.51 12.80
C LYS A 118 -16.37 -4.86 11.34
N THR A 119 -17.36 -4.83 10.45
CA THR A 119 -17.13 -5.01 9.00
C THR A 119 -16.37 -3.81 8.45
N GLN A 120 -15.29 -4.07 7.71
CA GLN A 120 -14.43 -3.02 7.16
C GLN A 120 -14.29 -3.19 5.65
N ILE A 121 -14.18 -2.06 4.97
CA ILE A 121 -13.85 -1.97 3.55
C ILE A 121 -12.51 -1.25 3.38
N SER A 122 -11.90 -1.36 2.21
CA SER A 122 -10.72 -0.54 1.89
C SER A 122 -11.12 0.93 1.80
N VAL A 123 -10.29 1.80 2.38
CA VAL A 123 -10.42 3.28 2.29
C VAL A 123 -10.30 3.80 0.86
N PHE A 124 -9.90 2.96 -0.10
CA PHE A 124 -9.78 3.35 -1.50
C PHE A 124 -10.94 2.87 -2.37
N THR A 125 -11.68 1.83 -1.96
CA THR A 125 -12.76 1.21 -2.75
C THR A 125 -14.16 1.54 -2.24
N TRP A 126 -14.30 2.61 -1.44
CA TRP A 126 -15.61 3.03 -0.92
C TRP A 126 -16.59 3.43 -2.04
N THR A 127 -16.11 3.94 -3.18
CA THR A 127 -16.95 4.22 -4.36
C THR A 127 -17.56 2.95 -4.94
N GLU A 128 -16.81 1.84 -4.95
CA GLU A 128 -17.33 0.52 -5.33
C GLU A 128 -18.40 0.04 -4.35
N ALA A 129 -18.22 0.33 -3.06
CA ALA A 129 -19.19 -0.04 -2.04
C ALA A 129 -20.52 0.70 -2.18
N ILE A 130 -20.52 1.89 -2.79
CA ILE A 130 -21.74 2.63 -3.16
C ILE A 130 -22.40 2.01 -4.40
N GLU A 131 -21.64 1.78 -5.47
CA GLU A 131 -22.24 1.32 -6.74
C GLU A 131 -22.64 -0.16 -6.74
N ARG A 132 -21.78 -1.03 -6.19
CA ARG A 132 -21.91 -2.49 -6.29
C ARG A 132 -21.63 -3.20 -4.97
N GLY A 133 -21.91 -2.54 -3.84
CA GLY A 133 -21.56 -3.07 -2.51
C GLY A 133 -22.01 -4.52 -2.30
N ALA A 134 -23.23 -4.88 -2.69
CA ALA A 134 -23.77 -6.24 -2.55
C ALA A 134 -22.99 -7.36 -3.30
N GLU A 135 -22.15 -6.97 -4.27
CA GLU A 135 -21.26 -7.86 -5.03
C GLU A 135 -19.84 -7.94 -4.45
N MET A 136 -19.48 -7.05 -3.52
CA MET A 136 -18.14 -7.01 -2.93
C MET A 136 -17.92 -8.14 -1.93
N THR A 137 -16.77 -8.80 -2.03
CA THR A 137 -16.43 -9.98 -1.21
C THR A 137 -15.08 -9.84 -0.49
N ALA A 138 -14.87 -10.67 0.54
CA ALA A 138 -13.61 -10.74 1.27
C ALA A 138 -12.42 -11.07 0.37
N ILE A 139 -12.59 -12.00 -0.57
CA ILE A 139 -11.51 -12.47 -1.45
C ILE A 139 -11.19 -11.46 -2.55
N ARG A 140 -12.21 -10.93 -3.24
CA ARG A 140 -12.01 -10.05 -4.39
C ARG A 140 -11.71 -8.60 -4.00
N ASP A 141 -12.38 -8.10 -2.96
CA ASP A 141 -12.41 -6.67 -2.64
C ASP A 141 -11.79 -6.36 -1.26
N GLY A 142 -11.35 -7.38 -0.52
CA GLY A 142 -10.67 -7.20 0.76
C GLY A 142 -11.59 -6.81 1.91
N ILE A 143 -12.88 -7.16 1.83
CA ILE A 143 -13.81 -6.98 2.95
C ILE A 143 -13.29 -7.75 4.17
N ARG A 144 -13.28 -7.11 5.35
CA ARG A 144 -12.88 -7.73 6.61
C ARG A 144 -14.08 -7.84 7.54
N GLY A 145 -14.13 -8.91 8.32
CA GLY A 145 -15.19 -9.16 9.30
C GLY A 145 -16.48 -9.79 8.73
N LYS A 146 -16.60 -9.95 7.41
CA LYS A 146 -17.67 -10.69 6.72
C LYS A 146 -17.17 -11.22 5.37
N ASP A 147 -17.85 -12.22 4.81
CA ASP A 147 -17.53 -12.78 3.49
C ASP A 147 -17.94 -11.85 2.33
N LYS A 148 -18.98 -11.04 2.52
CA LYS A 148 -19.48 -10.03 1.57
C LYS A 148 -20.21 -8.91 2.28
N LEU A 149 -20.42 -7.79 1.59
CA LEU A 149 -21.35 -6.76 2.06
C LEU A 149 -22.79 -7.18 1.72
N ASP A 150 -23.71 -6.86 2.63
CA ASP A 150 -25.13 -7.19 2.48
C ASP A 150 -25.86 -6.19 1.60
N VAL A 151 -25.46 -4.92 1.68
CA VAL A 151 -26.07 -3.79 0.97
C VAL A 151 -24.99 -2.78 0.52
N PRO A 152 -25.28 -1.94 -0.49
CA PRO A 152 -24.44 -0.81 -0.83
C PRO A 152 -24.43 0.28 0.25
N ILE A 153 -23.40 1.12 0.24
CA ILE A 153 -23.35 2.32 1.08
C ILE A 153 -24.33 3.36 0.54
N LYS A 154 -25.25 3.81 1.40
CA LYS A 154 -26.24 4.85 1.09
C LYS A 154 -26.02 6.17 1.84
N PHE A 155 -25.21 6.15 2.89
CA PHE A 155 -24.91 7.31 3.72
C PHE A 155 -23.40 7.47 3.87
N MET A 156 -22.91 8.70 3.70
CA MET A 156 -21.52 9.07 3.93
C MET A 156 -21.40 10.26 4.87
N TRP A 157 -20.40 10.21 5.76
CA TRP A 157 -20.01 11.35 6.58
C TRP A 157 -18.54 11.67 6.31
N CYS A 158 -18.28 12.84 5.72
CA CYS A 158 -16.97 13.39 5.46
C CYS A 158 -16.65 14.47 6.50
N TYR A 159 -15.76 14.16 7.44
CA TYR A 159 -15.34 15.05 8.51
C TYR A 159 -13.89 15.51 8.31
N ALA A 160 -13.66 16.83 8.41
CA ALA A 160 -12.35 17.48 8.36
C ALA A 160 -11.46 16.94 7.23
N SER A 161 -12.07 16.77 6.05
CA SER A 161 -11.47 16.03 4.95
C SER A 161 -11.96 16.54 3.60
N ASN A 162 -11.07 16.44 2.61
CA ASN A 162 -11.37 16.70 1.20
C ASN A 162 -11.26 15.42 0.35
N THR A 163 -11.27 14.25 0.99
CA THR A 163 -10.97 12.94 0.36
C THR A 163 -12.01 12.49 -0.65
N LEU A 164 -13.24 13.02 -0.64
CA LEU A 164 -14.29 12.60 -1.57
C LEU A 164 -13.88 12.85 -3.01
N ILE A 165 -13.20 13.96 -3.29
CA ILE A 165 -12.81 14.35 -4.65
C ILE A 165 -11.31 14.25 -4.88
N ASN A 166 -10.45 14.59 -3.90
CA ASN A 166 -9.02 14.78 -4.20
C ASN A 166 -8.10 13.58 -3.92
N GLN A 167 -8.61 12.47 -3.34
CA GLN A 167 -7.79 11.29 -3.00
C GLN A 167 -8.23 10.01 -3.73
N ASN A 168 -9.26 10.05 -4.58
CA ASN A 168 -9.60 8.91 -5.43
C ASN A 168 -8.86 8.99 -6.78
N SER A 169 -8.40 7.86 -7.33
CA SER A 169 -7.67 7.86 -8.60
C SER A 169 -8.54 8.22 -9.81
N HIS A 170 -9.86 8.09 -9.71
CA HIS A 170 -10.79 8.38 -10.80
C HIS A 170 -11.84 9.41 -10.38
N ILE A 171 -11.40 10.66 -10.30
CA ILE A 171 -12.19 11.79 -9.77
C ILE A 171 -13.50 12.00 -10.55
N ALA A 172 -13.47 11.94 -11.88
CA ALA A 172 -14.66 12.14 -12.71
C ALA A 172 -15.77 11.13 -12.38
N ARG A 173 -15.43 9.83 -12.36
CA ARG A 173 -16.35 8.77 -11.95
C ARG A 173 -16.82 8.95 -10.51
N THR A 174 -15.92 9.34 -9.60
CA THR A 174 -16.29 9.56 -8.20
C THR A 174 -17.31 10.69 -8.06
N HIS A 175 -17.12 11.77 -8.82
CA HIS A 175 -18.10 12.85 -8.90
C HIS A 175 -19.46 12.35 -9.42
N GLU A 176 -19.49 11.60 -10.52
CA GLU A 176 -20.73 11.02 -11.07
C GLU A 176 -21.48 10.15 -10.05
N ILE A 177 -20.77 9.30 -9.29
CA ILE A 177 -21.36 8.45 -8.25
C ILE A 177 -21.98 9.30 -7.13
N LEU A 178 -21.30 10.37 -6.71
CA LEU A 178 -21.74 11.21 -5.61
C LEU A 178 -22.84 12.20 -6.00
N GLN A 179 -23.07 12.47 -7.30
CA GLN A 179 -24.19 13.29 -7.78
C GLN A 179 -25.48 12.49 -8.01
N ASP A 180 -25.42 11.16 -7.94
CA ASP A 180 -26.56 10.27 -8.13
C ASP A 180 -27.16 9.87 -6.77
N ASP A 181 -28.25 10.53 -6.39
CA ASP A 181 -28.96 10.31 -5.13
C ASP A 181 -29.63 8.93 -5.03
N THR A 182 -29.81 8.23 -6.17
CA THR A 182 -30.24 6.83 -6.17
C THR A 182 -29.13 5.88 -5.73
N LYS A 183 -27.87 6.31 -5.85
CA LYS A 183 -26.68 5.57 -5.42
C LYS A 183 -26.31 5.88 -3.97
N CYS A 184 -26.00 7.13 -3.66
CA CYS A 184 -25.67 7.59 -2.30
C CYS A 184 -26.69 8.64 -1.86
N GLU A 185 -27.65 8.22 -1.04
CA GLU A 185 -28.84 8.99 -0.69
C GLU A 185 -28.54 10.21 0.18
N MET A 186 -27.47 10.17 0.97
CA MET A 186 -27.10 11.29 1.84
C MET A 186 -25.61 11.36 2.09
N ILE A 187 -25.05 12.57 1.97
CA ILE A 187 -23.66 12.86 2.27
C ILE A 187 -23.59 14.08 3.21
N VAL A 188 -22.93 13.93 4.36
CA VAL A 188 -22.73 15.00 5.33
C VAL A 188 -21.27 15.45 5.28
N GLY A 189 -21.04 16.74 5.02
CA GLY A 189 -19.72 17.37 5.09
C GLY A 189 -19.59 18.23 6.34
N MET A 190 -18.48 18.09 7.06
CA MET A 190 -18.13 18.97 8.18
C MET A 190 -16.70 19.47 8.00
N ASP A 191 -16.55 20.73 7.62
CA ASP A 191 -15.28 21.37 7.31
C ASP A 191 -15.34 22.86 7.68
N HIS A 192 -14.17 23.48 7.91
CA HIS A 192 -14.07 24.92 8.12
C HIS A 192 -14.17 25.69 6.79
N PHE A 193 -13.87 25.04 5.67
CA PHE A 193 -13.80 25.67 4.36
C PHE A 193 -14.72 25.00 3.34
N VAL A 194 -15.12 25.76 2.32
CA VAL A 194 -15.83 25.23 1.15
C VAL A 194 -14.84 24.54 0.21
N THR A 195 -14.41 23.33 0.59
CA THR A 195 -13.48 22.49 -0.16
C THR A 195 -14.12 21.95 -1.45
N ALA A 196 -13.33 21.32 -2.32
CA ALA A 196 -13.85 20.65 -3.52
C ALA A 196 -14.90 19.58 -3.18
N SER A 197 -14.68 18.84 -2.08
CA SER A 197 -15.66 17.89 -1.55
C SER A 197 -16.92 18.57 -1.06
N ALA A 198 -16.83 19.71 -0.34
CA ALA A 198 -18.00 20.43 0.14
C ALA A 198 -18.87 21.04 -0.99
N LYS A 199 -18.27 21.36 -2.14
CA LYS A 199 -18.99 21.94 -3.30
C LYS A 199 -19.92 20.97 -4.03
N ILE A 200 -19.77 19.66 -3.79
CA ILE A 200 -20.54 18.62 -4.47
C ILE A 200 -21.58 17.96 -3.56
N LEU A 201 -21.70 18.43 -2.32
CA LEU A 201 -22.73 18.01 -1.35
C LEU A 201 -23.96 18.91 -1.48
#